data_AF-A0A379VMF6-F1
#
_entry.id   AF-A0A379VMF6-F1
#
_cell.length_a   1.000
_cell.length_b   1.000
_cell.length_c   1.000
_cell.angle_alpha   90.00
_cell.angle_beta   90.00
_cell.angle_gamma   90.00
#
_symmetry.space_group_name_H-M   'P 1'
#
loop_
_entity.id
_entity.type
_entity.pdbx_description
1 polymer ?
#
loop_
_entity_poly.entity_id
_entity_poly.type
_entity_poly.pdbx_seq_one_letter_code
_entity_poly.pdbx_strand_id
1 'polypeptide(L)'
;MGPYKAQVGDEINLTMTVVDRDTQKPLPYRYMELFIDPATNRKGEHQDAWDNQRVTVDSEGMSASSPEHYTGVTDVNGQAHLTLKHDSGMGG
;
A
#
# COMPACT_ATOMS: atom_id res chain seq x y z
N MET A 1 -13.12 -13.35 -3.12
CA MET A 1 -12.98 -11.91 -3.45
C MET A 1 -12.37 -11.25 -2.23
N GLY A 2 -11.22 -10.59 -2.37
CA GLY A 2 -10.59 -9.90 -1.23
C GLY A 2 -11.45 -8.72 -0.75
N PRO A 3 -11.37 -8.35 0.53
CA PRO A 3 -12.27 -7.36 1.16
C PRO A 3 -12.06 -5.91 0.67
N TYR A 4 -11.01 -5.63 -0.10
CA TYR A 4 -10.66 -4.29 -0.56
C TYR A 4 -10.81 -4.18 -2.07
N LYS A 5 -11.96 -3.66 -2.51
CA LYS A 5 -12.25 -3.24 -3.89
C LYS A 5 -12.83 -1.84 -3.83
N ALA A 6 -12.29 -0.93 -4.63
CA ALA A 6 -12.77 0.44 -4.79
C ALA A 6 -12.87 0.76 -6.30
N GLN A 7 -13.63 1.80 -6.65
CA GLN A 7 -13.63 2.29 -8.02
C GLN A 7 -12.34 3.06 -8.31
N VAL A 8 -12.00 3.23 -9.59
CA VAL A 8 -10.92 4.13 -10.01
C VAL A 8 -11.22 5.54 -9.52
N GLY A 9 -10.23 6.18 -8.88
CA GLY A 9 -10.37 7.49 -8.25
C GLY A 9 -10.88 7.48 -6.80
N ASP A 10 -11.47 6.38 -6.33
CA ASP A 10 -11.78 6.20 -4.91
C ASP A 10 -10.52 5.84 -4.11
N GLU A 11 -10.58 6.09 -2.81
CA GLU A 11 -9.49 5.79 -1.87
C GLU A 11 -9.75 4.51 -1.08
N ILE A 12 -8.66 3.79 -0.78
CA ILE A 12 -8.65 2.73 0.22
C ILE A 12 -7.75 3.17 1.37
N ASN A 13 -8.34 3.34 2.55
CA ASN A 13 -7.61 3.66 3.76
C ASN A 13 -7.27 2.38 4.52
N LEU A 14 -5.98 2.14 4.75
CA LEU A 14 -5.46 1.00 5.49
C LEU A 14 -4.76 1.46 6.77
N THR A 15 -4.89 0.67 7.82
CA THR A 15 -4.04 0.78 9.01
C THR A 15 -3.28 -0.52 9.15
N MET A 16 -1.96 -0.45 9.04
CA MET A 16 -1.07 -1.59 9.25
C MET A 16 -0.48 -1.51 10.66
N THR A 17 -0.62 -2.57 11.45
CA THR A 17 -0.07 -2.64 12.81
C THR A 17 1.05 -3.66 12.86
N VAL A 18 2.22 -3.25 13.34
CA VAL A 18 3.37 -4.13 13.57
C VAL A 18 3.42 -4.48 15.05
N VAL A 19 3.47 -5.77 15.36
CA VAL A 19 3.49 -6.28 16.74
C VAL A 19 4.67 -7.21 16.97
N ASP A 20 5.13 -7.27 18.22
CA ASP A 20 6.01 -8.31 18.70
C ASP A 20 5.32 -9.67 18.63
N ARG A 21 6.01 -10.68 18.10
CA ARG A 21 5.40 -11.99 17.82
C ARG A 21 4.90 -12.69 19.08
N ASP A 22 5.65 -12.61 20.17
CA ASP A 22 5.39 -13.41 21.37
C ASP A 22 4.40 -12.71 22.31
N THR A 23 4.53 -11.39 22.43
CA THR A 23 3.73 -10.58 23.36
C THR A 23 2.52 -9.91 22.72
N GLN A 24 2.46 -9.87 21.38
CA GLN A 24 1.46 -9.14 20.59
C GLN A 24 1.41 -7.64 20.91
N LYS A 25 2.44 -7.09 21.58
CA LYS A 25 2.54 -5.66 21.87
C LYS A 25 2.96 -4.90 20.61
N PRO A 26 2.41 -3.70 20.35
CA PRO A 26 2.83 -2.91 19.20
C PRO A 26 4.30 -2.52 19.25
N LEU A 27 4.93 -2.46 18.08
CA LEU A 27 6.32 -2.08 17.90
C LEU A 27 6.40 -0.68 17.28
N PRO A 28 6.62 0.37 18.08
CA PRO A 28 6.76 1.73 17.56
C PRO A 28 8.08 1.91 16.81
N TYR A 29 8.09 2.84 15.86
CA TYR A 29 9.27 3.25 15.08
C TYR A 29 10.00 2.09 14.38
N ARG A 30 9.26 1.07 13.95
CA ARG A 30 9.81 -0.08 13.24
C ARG A 30 9.93 0.25 11.76
N TYR A 31 11.11 0.04 11.18
CA TYR A 31 11.35 0.18 9.74
C TYR A 31 10.47 -0.77 8.93
N MET A 32 9.95 -0.27 7.80
CA MET A 32 9.08 -1.01 6.90
C MET A 32 9.36 -0.66 5.44
N GLU A 33 9.05 -1.63 4.60
CA GLU A 33 9.06 -1.52 3.13
C GLU A 33 7.70 -1.98 2.61
N LEU A 34 7.13 -1.20 1.69
CA LEU A 34 5.89 -1.50 0.98
C LEU A 34 6.18 -1.52 -0.52
N PHE A 35 5.90 -2.64 -1.16
CA PHE A 35 6.07 -2.83 -2.60
C PHE A 35 4.70 -2.85 -3.29
N ILE A 36 4.59 -2.15 -4.41
CA ILE A 36 3.41 -2.16 -5.28
C ILE A 36 3.73 -3.02 -6.51
N ASP A 37 3.21 -4.24 -6.50
CA ASP A 37 3.37 -5.18 -7.61
C ASP A 37 2.73 -4.66 -8.91
N PRO A 38 3.20 -5.12 -10.09
CA PRO A 38 2.58 -4.82 -11.37
C PRO A 38 1.08 -5.18 -11.39
N ALA A 39 0.29 -4.34 -12.06
CA ALA A 39 -1.14 -4.57 -12.18
C ALA A 39 -1.42 -5.85 -13.00
N THR A 40 -2.44 -6.62 -12.58
CA THR A 40 -2.97 -7.75 -13.34
C THR A 40 -4.48 -7.61 -13.52
N ASN A 41 -5.01 -8.10 -14.64
CA ASN A 41 -6.45 -8.12 -14.88
C ASN A 41 -7.13 -9.32 -14.17
N ARG A 42 -8.45 -9.48 -14.28
CA ARG A 42 -9.21 -10.57 -13.63
C ARG A 42 -8.80 -11.99 -14.09
N LYS A 43 -8.04 -12.11 -15.19
CA LYS A 43 -7.47 -13.37 -15.68
C LYS A 43 -6.03 -13.60 -15.22
N GLY A 44 -5.44 -12.64 -14.50
CA GLY A 44 -4.04 -12.68 -14.08
C GLY A 44 -3.04 -12.26 -15.17
N GLU A 45 -3.52 -11.67 -16.27
CA GLU A 45 -2.64 -11.18 -17.35
C GLU A 45 -2.11 -9.79 -17.00
N HIS A 46 -0.89 -9.49 -17.45
CA HIS A 46 -0.22 -8.20 -17.29
C HIS A 46 0.07 -7.54 -18.65
N GLN A 47 0.13 -6.21 -18.69
CA GLN A 47 0.63 -5.43 -19.82
C GLN A 47 1.54 -4.31 -19.30
N ASP A 48 2.72 -4.16 -19.92
CA ASP A 48 3.74 -3.16 -19.54
C ASP A 48 3.18 -1.72 -19.52
N ALA A 49 2.19 -1.42 -20.36
CA ALA A 49 1.53 -0.11 -20.39
C ALA A 49 0.89 0.28 -19.05
N TRP A 50 0.52 -0.69 -18.21
CA TRP A 50 -0.11 -0.46 -16.91
C TRP A 50 0.89 -0.09 -15.82
N ASP A 51 2.19 -0.34 -16.01
CA ASP A 51 3.23 -0.03 -15.02
C ASP A 51 3.47 1.48 -14.86
N ASN A 52 2.99 2.29 -15.81
CA ASN A 52 2.98 3.76 -15.72
C ASN A 52 1.72 4.30 -15.03
N GLN A 53 0.76 3.42 -14.68
CA GLN A 53 -0.50 3.75 -14.03
C GLN A 53 -0.55 3.03 -12.68
N ARG A 54 0.40 3.34 -11.78
CA ARG A 54 0.50 2.66 -10.48
C ARG A 54 -0.49 3.21 -9.47
N VAL A 55 -0.83 2.36 -8.50
CA VAL A 55 -1.39 2.81 -7.23
C VAL A 55 -0.37 3.71 -6.54
N THR A 56 -0.82 4.85 -6.05
CA THR A 56 -0.04 5.75 -5.21
C THR A 56 -0.39 5.54 -3.75
N VAL A 57 0.58 5.78 -2.87
CA VAL A 57 0.40 5.66 -1.41
C VAL A 57 0.76 6.99 -0.77
N ASP A 58 -0.18 7.54 -0.01
CA ASP A 58 0.05 8.67 0.88
C ASP A 58 0.10 8.18 2.35
N SER A 59 1.03 8.73 3.13
CA SER A 59 1.25 8.36 4.53
C SER A 59 2.17 9.38 5.23
N GLU A 60 1.86 9.73 6.48
CA GLU A 60 2.65 10.68 7.29
C GLU A 60 4.07 10.16 7.61
N GLY A 61 4.25 8.83 7.68
CA GLY A 61 5.49 8.19 8.11
C GLY A 61 6.24 7.44 7.01
N MET A 62 5.78 7.51 5.76
CA MET A 62 6.39 6.82 4.63
C MET A 62 6.72 7.77 3.49
N SER A 63 7.72 7.40 2.69
CA SER A 63 8.11 8.14 1.49
C SER A 63 8.41 7.16 0.36
N ALA A 64 8.04 7.54 -0.86
CA ALA A 64 8.40 6.80 -2.06
C ALA A 64 9.92 6.87 -2.27
N SER A 65 10.58 5.72 -2.29
CA SER A 65 11.97 5.59 -2.77
C SER A 65 12.04 5.36 -4.28
N SER A 66 10.98 4.76 -4.84
CA SER A 66 10.65 4.67 -6.27
C SER A 66 9.12 4.57 -6.42
N PRO A 67 8.55 4.67 -7.63
CA PRO A 67 7.09 4.55 -7.83
C PRO A 67 6.46 3.27 -7.28
N GLU A 68 7.23 2.19 -7.21
CA GLU A 68 6.82 0.86 -6.74
C GLU A 68 7.27 0.54 -5.31
N HIS A 69 8.09 1.39 -4.66
CA HIS A 69 8.68 1.07 -3.36
C HIS A 69 8.63 2.25 -2.39
N TYR A 70 7.90 2.06 -1.29
CA TYR A 70 7.76 3.02 -0.21
C TYR A 70 8.48 2.52 1.04
N THR A 71 9.22 3.40 1.69
CA THR A 71 9.96 3.10 2.93
C THR A 71 9.49 4.03 4.04
N GLY A 72 9.50 3.57 5.28
CA GLY A 72 9.07 4.38 6.41
C GLY A 72 9.19 3.68 7.75
N VAL A 73 8.57 4.28 8.77
CA VAL A 73 8.52 3.73 10.13
C VAL A 73 7.12 3.78 10.70
N THR A 74 6.79 2.84 11.59
CA THR A 74 5.55 2.91 12.36
C THR A 74 5.55 4.07 13.35
N ASP A 75 4.36 4.56 13.69
CA ASP A 75 4.12 5.61 14.69
C ASP A 75 4.36 5.11 16.13
N VAL A 76 4.04 5.96 17.12
CA VAL A 76 4.12 5.63 18.56
C VAL A 76 3.25 4.43 18.98
N ASN A 77 2.22 4.11 18.21
CA ASN A 77 1.30 3.01 18.44
C ASN A 77 1.69 1.74 17.66
N GLY A 78 2.85 1.76 16.98
CA GLY A 78 3.28 0.66 16.12
C GLY A 78 2.43 0.51 14.85
N GLN A 79 1.85 1.61 14.37
CA GLN A 79 0.97 1.64 13.21
C GLN A 79 1.52 2.47 12.05
N ALA A 80 1.09 2.15 10.84
CA ALA A 80 1.20 3.03 9.69
C ALA A 80 -0.19 3.18 9.04
N HIS A 81 -0.56 4.42 8.77
CA HIS A 81 -1.81 4.76 8.09
C HIS A 81 -1.50 5.05 6.62
N LEU A 82 -2.14 4.33 5.73
CA LEU A 82 -1.90 4.38 4.29
C LEU A 82 -3.20 4.76 3.58
N THR A 83 -3.13 5.76 2.71
CA THR A 83 -4.20 6.07 1.77
C THR A 83 -3.74 5.65 0.38
N LEU A 84 -4.39 4.61 -0.16
CA LEU A 84 -4.09 4.07 -1.48
C LEU A 84 -5.05 4.68 -2.49
N LYS A 85 -4.51 5.18 -3.60
CA LYS A 85 -5.29 5.80 -4.67
C LYS A 85 -4.83 5.37 -6.04
N HIS A 86 -5.78 5.13 -6.96
CA HIS A 86 -5.50 4.73 -8.33
C HIS A 86 -6.30 5.59 -9.32
N ASP A 87 -5.84 6.82 -9.56
CA ASP A 87 -6.56 7.81 -10.37
C ASP A 87 -6.59 7.50 -11.86
N SER A 88 -5.54 6.86 -12.37
CA SER A 88 -5.40 6.51 -13.78
C SER A 88 -5.63 5.03 -14.05
N GLY A 89 -6.28 4.31 -13.12
CA GLY A 89 -6.54 2.88 -13.26
C GLY A 89 -7.48 2.56 -14.42
N MET A 90 -7.23 1.45 -15.10
CA MET A 90 -8.08 0.95 -16.19
C MET A 90 -9.03 -0.17 -15.73
N GLY A 91 -9.00 -0.51 -14.45
CA GLY A 91 -9.80 -1.58 -13.85
C GLY A 91 -11.19 -1.11 -13.43
N GLY A 92 -12.21 -1.50 -14.20
CA GLY A 92 -13.63 -1.41 -13.84
C GLY A 92 -14.28 -2.78 -13.62
#